data_AF-R9IXP2-F1
#
_entry.id   AF-R9IXP2-F1
#
_cell.length_a   1.000
_cell.length_b   1.000
_cell.length_c   1.000
_cell.angle_alpha   90.00
_cell.angle_beta   90.00
_cell.angle_gamma   90.00
#
_symmetry.space_group_name_H-M   'P 1'
#
loop_
_entity.id
_entity.type
_entity.pdbx_description
1 polymer ?
#
loop_
_entity_poly.entity_id
_entity_poly.type
_entity_poly.pdbx_seq_one_letter_code
_entity_poly.pdbx_strand_id
1 'polypeptide(L)'
;MGDSVHATREGGFNNPNKDRRVSEERWIIIPDTHEPLVSREMFAEVQEKIKRQVQNIHARNAGLEHEKTPENFFLGKCICACCRKNIGVVRSNSGSNCFYYRCTTTPFNRHMKCVAHGRIKYQELHNVVFQVIKSHMKLCLEKTEQTRERNRSSYGVRQYHFYAGEIAKVQNSICKAKSRERGLYEDYKDGIITSEEYLQYQQSYREQAAELEKAVEEMLERRKCYKKDFLPDENWVATVKKFMGKRKLTKEMADAFVESVVLDKEGNVEITLKYDDFLKELIRTAEER
;
A
#
# COMPACT_ATOMS: atom_id res chain seq x y z
N MET A 1 27.13 -8.28 59.05
CA MET A 1 27.55 -9.34 58.11
C MET A 1 26.52 -9.39 56.98
N GLY A 2 26.99 -9.49 55.74
CA GLY A 2 26.18 -9.40 54.51
C GLY A 2 25.97 -10.76 53.84
N ASP A 3 24.84 -10.93 53.16
CA ASP A 3 24.38 -12.22 52.64
C ASP A 3 24.73 -12.38 51.15
N SER A 4 25.08 -13.59 50.72
CA SER A 4 25.31 -13.92 49.30
C SER A 4 24.06 -14.53 48.69
N VAL A 5 23.63 -14.02 47.53
CA VAL A 5 22.44 -14.50 46.82
C VAL A 5 22.86 -15.15 45.51
N HIS A 6 22.53 -16.42 45.35
CA HIS A 6 22.85 -17.22 44.17
C HIS A 6 21.57 -17.74 43.49
N ALA A 7 21.73 -18.27 42.28
CA ALA A 7 20.65 -18.88 41.50
C ALA A 7 19.46 -17.93 41.21
N THR A 8 19.70 -16.62 41.05
CA THR A 8 18.64 -15.63 40.77
C THR A 8 18.11 -15.69 39.33
N ARG A 9 18.78 -16.44 38.45
CA ARG A 9 18.42 -16.61 37.04
C ARG A 9 18.59 -18.07 36.60
N GLU A 10 17.69 -18.52 35.74
CA GLU A 10 17.74 -19.82 35.06
C GLU A 10 17.81 -19.62 33.53
N GLY A 11 18.51 -20.51 32.83
CA GLY A 11 18.56 -20.50 31.37
C GLY A 11 17.18 -20.80 30.77
N GLY A 12 16.77 -20.04 29.77
CA GLY A 12 15.48 -20.25 29.10
C GLY A 12 15.42 -21.61 28.40
N PHE A 13 14.41 -22.42 28.73
CA PHE A 13 14.22 -23.78 28.18
C PHE A 13 14.27 -23.85 26.64
N ASN A 14 13.77 -22.82 25.95
CA ASN A 14 13.78 -22.73 24.48
C ASN A 14 14.91 -21.85 23.90
N ASN A 15 15.69 -21.16 24.73
CA ASN A 15 16.78 -20.31 24.26
C ASN A 15 17.84 -20.15 25.37
N PRO A 16 18.97 -20.89 25.30
CA PRO A 16 19.99 -20.89 26.34
C PRO A 16 20.68 -19.52 26.53
N ASN A 17 20.55 -18.59 25.58
CA ASN A 17 21.09 -17.24 25.68
C ASN A 17 20.13 -16.23 26.34
N LYS A 18 18.92 -16.65 26.73
CA LYS A 18 17.94 -15.80 27.42
C LYS A 18 17.73 -16.27 28.84
N ASP A 19 18.41 -15.61 29.77
CA ASP A 19 18.23 -15.81 31.20
C ASP A 19 16.89 -15.26 31.68
N ARG A 20 16.11 -16.10 32.37
CA ARG A 20 14.88 -15.71 33.06
C ARG A 20 15.18 -15.55 34.54
N ARG A 21 14.61 -14.51 35.17
CA ARG A 21 14.64 -14.36 36.63
C ARG A 21 13.72 -15.40 37.27
N VAL A 22 14.24 -16.16 38.22
CA VAL A 22 13.45 -17.15 38.98
C VAL A 22 12.76 -16.53 40.18
N SER A 23 11.69 -17.18 40.67
CA SER A 23 10.99 -16.77 41.90
C SER A 23 11.95 -16.72 43.08
N GLU A 24 11.69 -15.82 44.04
CA GLU A 24 12.52 -15.63 45.23
C GLU A 24 12.65 -16.91 46.06
N GLU A 25 11.65 -17.79 46.03
CA GLU A 25 11.65 -19.12 46.65
C GLU A 25 12.75 -20.06 46.12
N ARG A 26 13.24 -19.82 44.89
CA ARG A 26 14.33 -20.60 44.29
C ARG A 26 15.71 -19.98 44.51
N TRP A 27 15.78 -18.82 45.18
CA TRP A 27 17.05 -18.17 45.43
C TRP A 27 17.77 -18.86 46.57
N ILE A 28 19.08 -19.07 46.39
CA ILE A 28 19.93 -19.64 47.43
C ILE A 28 20.56 -18.46 48.15
N ILE A 29 20.10 -18.17 49.37
CA ILE A 29 20.61 -17.08 50.20
C ILE A 29 21.49 -17.67 51.30
N ILE A 30 22.78 -17.32 51.27
CA ILE A 30 23.78 -17.75 52.26
C ILE A 30 24.07 -16.56 53.16
N PRO A 31 23.72 -16.61 54.45
CA PRO A 31 23.91 -15.46 55.33
C PRO A 31 25.39 -15.21 55.64
N ASP A 32 25.71 -13.96 55.96
CA ASP A 32 26.95 -13.56 56.64
C ASP A 32 28.28 -13.95 55.97
N THR A 33 28.32 -13.90 54.63
CA THR A 33 29.49 -14.28 53.84
C THR A 33 30.55 -13.17 53.71
N HIS A 34 30.18 -11.91 53.90
CA HIS A 34 31.08 -10.77 53.70
C HIS A 34 30.76 -9.58 54.61
N GLU A 35 31.66 -8.59 54.64
CA GLU A 35 31.46 -7.34 55.36
C GLU A 35 30.30 -6.53 54.73
N PRO A 36 29.30 -6.10 55.52
CA PRO A 36 28.13 -5.43 54.96
C PRO A 36 28.46 -4.00 54.49
N LEU A 37 28.05 -3.66 53.26
CA LEU A 37 28.19 -2.30 52.73
C LEU A 37 27.15 -1.31 53.29
N VAL A 38 25.98 -1.82 53.68
CA VAL A 38 24.86 -1.05 54.25
C VAL A 38 24.25 -1.82 55.42
N SER A 39 23.60 -1.13 56.36
CA SER A 39 22.91 -1.79 57.46
C SER A 39 21.73 -2.62 56.94
N ARG A 40 21.42 -3.73 57.63
CA ARG A 40 20.28 -4.60 57.27
C ARG A 40 18.97 -3.83 57.31
N GLU A 41 18.82 -2.92 58.27
CA GLU A 41 17.67 -2.03 58.40
C GLU A 41 17.52 -1.12 57.18
N MET A 42 18.59 -0.44 56.76
CA MET A 42 18.56 0.44 55.59
C MET A 42 18.26 -0.34 54.30
N PHE A 43 18.83 -1.54 54.15
CA PHE A 43 18.53 -2.41 53.01
C PHE A 43 17.05 -2.80 52.98
N ALA A 44 16.49 -3.23 54.11
CA ALA A 44 15.09 -3.61 54.24
C ALA A 44 14.15 -2.43 53.92
N GLU A 45 14.45 -1.23 54.43
CA GLU A 45 13.67 -0.02 54.13
C GLU A 45 13.64 0.33 52.65
N VAL A 46 14.78 0.22 51.96
CA VAL A 46 14.86 0.49 50.52
C VAL A 46 14.11 -0.58 49.71
N GLN A 47 14.24 -1.87 50.08
CA GLN A 47 13.48 -2.94 49.42
C GLN A 47 11.97 -2.74 49.58
N GLU A 48 11.49 -2.34 50.76
CA GLU A 48 10.07 -2.04 50.97
C GLU A 48 9.60 -0.83 50.15
N LYS A 49 10.42 0.23 50.02
CA LYS A 49 10.12 1.36 49.12
C LYS A 49 10.02 0.91 47.66
N ILE A 50 10.93 0.06 47.19
CA ILE A 50 10.91 -0.49 45.83
C ILE A 50 9.66 -1.34 45.61
N LYS A 51 9.32 -2.24 46.55
CA LYS A 51 8.10 -3.07 46.47
C LYS A 51 6.85 -2.21 46.39
N ARG A 52 6.72 -1.19 47.26
CA ARG A 52 5.58 -0.26 47.22
C ARG A 52 5.51 0.50 45.89
N GLN A 53 6.63 0.94 45.35
CA GLN A 53 6.68 1.61 44.05
C GLN A 53 6.23 0.68 42.91
N VAL A 54 6.71 -0.55 42.90
CA VAL A 54 6.31 -1.60 41.94
C VAL A 54 4.82 -1.92 42.07
N GLN A 55 4.31 -2.10 43.29
CA GLN A 55 2.89 -2.32 43.55
C GLN A 55 2.03 -1.13 43.10
N ASN A 56 2.45 0.10 43.35
CA ASN A 56 1.74 1.30 42.89
C ASN A 56 1.70 1.38 41.35
N ILE A 57 2.79 0.99 40.67
CA ILE A 57 2.81 0.88 39.20
C ILE A 57 1.85 -0.22 38.73
N HIS A 58 1.88 -1.40 39.35
CA HIS A 58 0.98 -2.50 39.01
C HIS A 58 -0.48 -2.17 39.28
N ALA A 59 -0.81 -1.50 40.39
CA ALA A 59 -2.15 -1.06 40.72
C ALA A 59 -2.65 0.03 39.76
N ARG A 60 -1.78 1.01 39.42
CA ARG A 60 -2.08 2.02 38.41
C ARG A 60 -2.34 1.39 37.03
N ASN A 61 -1.60 0.34 36.69
CA ASN A 61 -1.79 -0.37 35.43
C ASN A 61 -3.02 -1.30 35.50
N ALA A 62 -3.28 -1.98 36.61
CA ALA A 62 -4.41 -2.88 36.79
C ALA A 62 -5.77 -2.16 36.78
N GLY A 63 -5.81 -0.90 37.23
CA GLY A 63 -7.01 -0.04 37.15
C GLY A 63 -7.30 0.53 35.75
N LEU A 64 -6.37 0.41 34.80
CA LEU A 64 -6.62 0.75 33.40
C LEU A 64 -7.21 -0.50 32.75
N GLU A 65 -8.50 -0.46 32.40
CA GLU A 65 -9.10 -1.46 31.54
C GLU A 65 -8.33 -1.45 30.22
N HIS A 66 -7.47 -2.46 30.04
CA HIS A 66 -6.59 -2.52 28.89
C HIS A 66 -7.45 -2.86 27.68
N GLU A 67 -7.97 -1.84 26.99
CA GLU A 67 -8.55 -2.03 25.66
C GLU A 67 -7.57 -2.85 24.81
N LYS A 68 -8.11 -3.91 24.19
CA LYS A 68 -7.33 -4.75 23.28
C LYS A 68 -6.76 -3.87 22.18
N THR A 69 -5.50 -4.09 21.81
CA THR A 69 -4.86 -3.37 20.71
C THR A 69 -5.76 -3.44 19.47
N PRO A 70 -6.16 -2.31 18.88
CA PRO A 70 -7.06 -2.31 17.75
C PRO A 70 -6.40 -2.95 16.54
N GLU A 71 -7.23 -3.51 15.66
CA GLU A 71 -6.74 -4.16 14.45
C GLU A 71 -6.03 -3.16 13.53
N ASN A 72 -4.90 -3.57 12.95
CA ASN A 72 -4.18 -2.74 11.99
C ASN A 72 -4.79 -2.91 10.58
N PHE A 73 -5.47 -1.88 10.08
CA PHE A 73 -6.06 -1.88 8.74
C PHE A 73 -5.04 -1.76 7.60
N PHE A 74 -3.81 -1.36 7.91
CA PHE A 74 -2.75 -1.10 6.94
C PHE A 74 -1.56 -2.03 7.14
N LEU A 75 -1.82 -3.25 7.63
CA LEU A 75 -0.78 -4.26 7.83
C LEU A 75 -0.08 -4.55 6.49
N GLY A 76 1.23 -4.37 6.44
CA GLY A 76 2.03 -4.55 5.22
C GLY A 76 1.96 -3.39 4.21
N LYS A 77 1.10 -2.39 4.45
CA LYS A 77 0.90 -1.23 3.55
C LYS A 77 1.43 0.06 4.14
N CYS A 78 1.43 0.17 5.47
CA CYS A 78 1.93 1.35 6.17
C CYS A 78 3.44 1.23 6.40
N ILE A 79 4.20 2.10 5.74
CA ILE A 79 5.66 2.03 5.63
C ILE A 79 6.27 3.32 6.18
N CYS A 80 7.39 3.20 6.91
CA CYS A 80 8.15 4.36 7.36
C CYS A 80 9.00 4.94 6.21
N ALA A 81 8.92 6.25 5.98
CA ALA A 81 9.73 6.93 4.96
C ALA A 81 11.24 6.76 5.21
N CYS A 82 11.68 6.71 6.48
CA CYS A 82 13.11 6.68 6.82
C CYS A 82 13.75 5.29 6.72
N CYS A 83 13.08 4.23 7.17
CA CYS A 83 13.64 2.86 7.20
C CYS A 83 12.95 1.86 6.27
N ARG A 84 11.88 2.26 5.59
CA ARG A 84 11.06 1.41 4.71
C ARG A 84 10.50 0.14 5.38
N LYS A 85 10.51 0.08 6.72
CA LYS A 85 9.89 -1.00 7.49
C LYS A 85 8.42 -0.70 7.78
N ASN A 86 7.67 -1.76 8.03
CA ASN A 86 6.27 -1.67 8.39
C ASN A 86 6.05 -0.94 9.71
N ILE A 87 5.02 -0.12 9.73
CA ILE A 87 4.60 0.66 10.90
C ILE A 87 3.63 -0.17 11.73
N GLY A 88 3.91 -0.21 13.04
CA GLY A 88 3.07 -0.89 14.02
C GLY A 88 2.10 0.06 14.71
N VAL A 89 1.03 -0.52 15.27
CA VAL A 89 0.13 0.18 16.19
C VAL A 89 0.68 0.04 17.60
N VAL A 90 0.97 1.17 18.25
CA VAL A 90 1.51 1.24 19.60
C VAL A 90 0.59 2.04 20.52
N ARG A 91 0.51 1.64 21.79
CA ARG A 91 -0.21 2.40 22.81
C ARG A 91 0.57 3.65 23.21
N SER A 92 -0.15 4.65 23.70
CA SER A 92 0.43 5.80 24.39
C SER A 92 1.22 5.36 25.64
N ASN A 93 2.40 5.96 25.86
CA ASN A 93 3.19 5.76 27.07
C ASN A 93 2.60 6.51 28.29
N SER A 94 1.66 7.43 28.07
CA SER A 94 1.09 8.29 29.11
C SER A 94 -0.03 7.61 29.92
N GLY A 95 -0.27 6.31 29.74
CA GLY A 95 -1.35 5.58 30.41
C GLY A 95 -2.76 5.86 29.86
N SER A 96 -2.88 6.62 28.76
CA SER A 96 -4.15 6.82 28.07
C SER A 96 -4.49 5.66 27.11
N ASN A 97 -5.78 5.39 26.89
CA ASN A 97 -6.29 4.44 25.88
C ASN A 97 -6.15 4.95 24.43
N CYS A 98 -5.13 5.76 24.15
CA CYS A 98 -4.86 6.26 22.81
C CYS A 98 -3.85 5.35 22.09
N PHE A 99 -4.19 4.98 20.86
CA PHE A 99 -3.33 4.21 19.96
C PHE A 99 -2.75 5.11 18.86
N TYR A 100 -1.51 4.81 18.47
CA TYR A 100 -0.77 5.55 17.45
C TYR A 100 -0.15 4.60 16.45
N TYR A 101 -0.08 5.03 15.20
CA TYR A 101 0.81 4.45 14.21
C TYR A 101 2.21 5.05 14.40
N ARG A 102 3.20 4.20 14.64
CA ARG A 102 4.60 4.61 14.82
C ARG A 102 5.55 3.54 14.30
N CYS A 103 6.66 3.95 13.71
CA CYS A 103 7.78 3.07 13.46
C CYS A 103 8.28 2.45 14.78
N THR A 104 8.29 1.12 14.87
CA THR A 104 8.78 0.37 16.05
C THR A 104 10.26 0.01 15.94
N THR A 105 10.92 0.42 14.85
CA THR A 105 12.32 0.11 14.62
C THR A 105 13.20 0.83 15.63
N THR A 106 13.86 0.09 16.50
CA THR A 106 14.88 0.65 17.39
C THR A 106 16.20 0.77 16.64
N PRO A 107 16.90 1.92 16.69
CA PRO A 107 18.22 2.06 16.09
C PRO A 107 19.19 1.11 16.81
N PHE A 108 19.74 0.15 16.08
CA PHE A 108 20.74 -0.79 16.61
C PHE A 108 22.17 -0.26 16.41
N ASN A 109 22.42 0.50 15.34
CA ASN A 109 23.73 1.06 14.98
C ASN A 109 23.62 2.56 14.65
N ARG A 110 24.72 3.32 14.85
CA ARG A 110 24.82 4.76 14.53
C ARG A 110 24.58 5.09 13.04
N HIS A 111 24.69 4.11 12.15
CA HIS A 111 24.44 4.28 10.71
C HIS A 111 22.95 4.16 10.32
N MET A 112 22.05 3.78 11.24
CA MET A 112 20.62 3.77 10.94
C MET A 112 20.05 5.19 10.90
N LYS A 113 19.47 5.56 9.76
CA LYS A 113 18.88 6.88 9.50
C LYS A 113 17.54 7.12 10.21
N CYS A 114 16.93 6.07 10.77
CA CYS A 114 15.62 6.13 11.41
C CYS A 114 15.78 6.41 12.91
N VAL A 115 15.97 7.69 13.23
CA VAL A 115 16.23 8.17 14.61
C VAL A 115 15.05 8.99 15.14
N ALA A 116 14.42 9.79 14.29
CA ALA A 116 13.19 10.52 14.60
C ALA A 116 11.99 9.77 14.01
N HIS A 117 11.09 9.29 14.87
CA HIS A 117 9.88 8.58 14.46
C HIS A 117 8.66 9.49 14.57
N GLY A 118 8.09 9.84 13.42
CA GLY A 118 6.76 10.42 13.35
C GLY A 118 5.73 9.48 13.99
N ARG A 119 4.70 10.07 14.58
CA ARG A 119 3.54 9.34 15.10
C ARG A 119 2.27 10.02 14.62
N ILE A 120 1.28 9.22 14.27
CA ILE A 120 -0.07 9.71 13.96
C ILE A 120 -1.08 8.94 14.80
N LYS A 121 -2.15 9.62 15.27
CA LYS A 121 -3.20 8.97 16.06
C LYS A 121 -3.93 7.94 15.19
N TYR A 122 -4.34 6.83 15.79
CA TYR A 122 -5.05 5.75 15.08
C TYR A 122 -6.29 6.25 14.34
N GLN A 123 -7.17 6.99 15.04
CA GLN A 123 -8.40 7.54 14.45
C GLN A 123 -8.11 8.60 13.37
N GLU A 124 -7.05 9.38 13.55
CA GLU A 124 -6.67 10.44 12.61
C GLU A 124 -6.20 9.86 11.28
N LEU A 125 -5.35 8.84 11.29
CA LEU A 125 -4.93 8.15 10.07
C LEU A 125 -6.13 7.53 9.34
N HIS A 126 -7.02 6.88 10.08
CA HIS A 126 -8.24 6.28 9.51
C HIS A 126 -9.14 7.33 8.86
N ASN A 127 -9.31 8.48 9.50
CA ASN A 127 -10.10 9.58 8.97
C ASN A 127 -9.46 10.18 7.72
N VAL A 128 -8.15 10.45 7.72
CA VAL A 128 -7.43 11.00 6.57
C VAL A 128 -7.55 10.05 5.37
N VAL A 129 -7.25 8.76 5.56
CA VAL A 129 -7.37 7.76 4.50
C VAL A 129 -8.81 7.65 3.99
N PHE A 130 -9.80 7.64 4.88
CA PHE A 130 -11.19 7.62 4.48
C PHE A 130 -11.60 8.84 3.64
N GLN A 131 -11.16 10.04 4.02
CA GLN A 131 -11.44 11.26 3.26
C GLN A 131 -10.76 11.23 1.89
N VAL A 132 -9.52 10.77 1.80
CA VAL A 132 -8.80 10.63 0.53
C VAL A 132 -9.52 9.66 -0.40
N ILE A 133 -9.92 8.47 0.09
CA ILE A 133 -10.70 7.52 -0.72
C ILE A 133 -12.03 8.13 -1.16
N LYS A 134 -12.74 8.82 -0.26
CA LYS A 134 -14.03 9.45 -0.58
C LYS A 134 -13.90 10.55 -1.64
N SER A 135 -12.89 11.40 -1.51
CA SER A 135 -12.59 12.45 -2.49
C SER A 135 -12.20 11.85 -3.85
N HIS A 136 -11.38 10.81 -3.85
CA HIS A 136 -11.02 10.08 -5.07
C HIS A 136 -12.25 9.49 -5.76
N MET A 137 -13.14 8.80 -5.00
CA MET A 137 -14.39 8.27 -5.55
C MET A 137 -15.27 9.36 -6.15
N LYS A 138 -15.44 10.48 -5.43
CA LYS A 138 -16.25 11.61 -5.90
C LYS A 138 -15.70 12.20 -7.20
N LEU A 139 -14.40 12.43 -7.25
CA LEU A 139 -13.73 13.02 -8.42
C LEU A 139 -13.85 12.11 -9.65
N CYS A 140 -13.63 10.80 -9.48
CA CYS A 140 -13.81 9.84 -10.58
C CYS A 140 -15.25 9.81 -11.09
N LEU A 141 -16.26 9.84 -10.20
CA LEU A 141 -17.67 9.87 -10.59
C LEU A 141 -18.01 11.14 -11.38
N GLU A 142 -17.56 12.29 -10.87
CA GLU A 142 -17.75 13.59 -11.53
C GLU A 142 -17.11 13.61 -12.93
N LYS A 143 -15.86 13.12 -13.05
CA LYS A 143 -15.17 13.03 -14.34
C LYS A 143 -15.85 12.05 -15.30
N THR A 144 -16.32 10.92 -14.79
CA THR A 144 -17.07 9.95 -15.59
C THR A 144 -18.36 10.55 -16.14
N GLU A 145 -19.07 11.32 -15.32
CA GLU A 145 -20.30 12.02 -15.74
C GLU A 145 -20.01 13.09 -16.78
N GLN A 146 -18.96 13.90 -16.57
CA GLN A 146 -18.48 14.89 -17.56
C GLN A 146 -18.15 14.23 -18.90
N THR A 147 -17.43 13.10 -18.90
CA THR A 147 -17.13 12.35 -20.14
C THR A 147 -18.40 11.82 -20.80
N ARG A 148 -19.37 11.30 -20.04
CA ARG A 148 -20.66 10.84 -20.59
C ARG A 148 -21.45 11.96 -21.22
N GLU A 149 -21.50 13.13 -20.58
CA GLU A 149 -22.18 14.31 -21.13
C GLU A 149 -21.51 14.77 -22.42
N ARG A 150 -20.17 14.84 -22.45
CA ARG A 150 -19.40 15.12 -23.66
C ARG A 150 -19.70 14.10 -24.76
N ASN A 151 -19.77 12.81 -24.45
CA ASN A 151 -20.03 11.76 -25.43
C ASN A 151 -21.47 11.77 -25.97
N ARG A 152 -22.42 12.28 -25.18
CA ARG A 152 -23.81 12.47 -25.61
C ARG A 152 -23.98 13.72 -26.47
N SER A 153 -23.07 14.68 -26.39
CA SER A 153 -23.08 15.87 -27.24
C SER A 153 -22.91 15.52 -28.73
N SER A 154 -23.33 16.45 -29.60
CA SER A 154 -23.15 16.32 -31.06
C SER A 154 -21.68 16.14 -31.46
N TYR A 155 -20.76 16.75 -30.70
CA TYR A 155 -19.32 16.60 -30.88
C TYR A 155 -18.86 15.17 -30.57
N GLY A 156 -19.25 14.61 -29.42
CA GLY A 156 -18.86 13.24 -29.03
C GLY A 156 -19.38 12.19 -30.00
N VAL A 157 -20.62 12.34 -30.47
CA VAL A 157 -21.21 11.46 -31.50
C VAL A 157 -20.44 11.58 -32.82
N ARG A 158 -20.09 12.80 -33.26
CA ARG A 158 -19.30 13.02 -34.47
C ARG A 158 -17.91 12.37 -34.37
N GLN A 159 -17.21 12.56 -33.26
CA GLN A 159 -15.90 11.96 -33.01
C GLN A 159 -15.98 10.43 -33.01
N TYR A 160 -17.01 9.85 -32.37
CA TYR A 160 -17.22 8.40 -32.37
C TYR A 160 -17.37 7.82 -33.79
N HIS A 161 -18.14 8.49 -34.66
CA HIS A 161 -18.32 8.08 -36.06
C HIS A 161 -17.07 8.35 -36.91
N PHE A 162 -16.35 9.45 -36.64
CA PHE A 162 -15.08 9.76 -37.30
C PHE A 162 -14.06 8.65 -37.08
N TYR A 163 -13.82 8.26 -35.82
CA TYR A 163 -12.92 7.15 -35.50
C TYR A 163 -13.40 5.82 -36.09
N ALA A 164 -14.71 5.55 -36.11
CA ALA A 164 -15.24 4.36 -36.76
C ALA A 164 -14.91 4.32 -38.27
N GLY A 165 -15.00 5.46 -38.95
CA GLY A 165 -14.64 5.61 -40.37
C GLY A 165 -13.14 5.45 -40.61
N GLU A 166 -12.30 6.09 -39.80
CA GLU A 166 -10.85 5.97 -39.89
C GLU A 166 -10.37 4.54 -39.63
N ILE A 167 -10.92 3.87 -38.61
CA ILE A 167 -10.63 2.46 -38.34
C ILE A 167 -10.97 1.59 -39.55
N ALA A 168 -12.13 1.81 -40.20
CA ALA A 168 -12.51 1.05 -41.39
C ALA A 168 -11.54 1.30 -42.57
N LYS A 169 -11.04 2.52 -42.74
CA LYS A 169 -10.02 2.83 -43.76
C LYS A 169 -8.70 2.11 -43.49
N VAL A 170 -8.21 2.16 -42.25
CA VAL A 170 -6.94 1.51 -41.87
C VAL A 170 -7.08 -0.01 -41.94
N GLN A 171 -8.21 -0.58 -41.52
CA GLN A 171 -8.51 -2.01 -41.70
C GLN A 171 -8.51 -2.43 -43.17
N ASN A 172 -9.06 -1.61 -44.07
CA ASN A 172 -8.96 -1.87 -45.51
C ASN A 172 -7.51 -1.83 -46.00
N SER A 173 -6.67 -0.93 -45.47
CA SER A 173 -5.24 -0.90 -45.78
C SER A 173 -4.50 -2.15 -45.28
N ILE A 174 -4.84 -2.67 -44.09
CA ILE A 174 -4.32 -3.94 -43.58
C ILE A 174 -4.71 -5.09 -44.52
N CYS A 175 -5.99 -5.15 -44.92
CA CYS A 175 -6.47 -6.17 -45.86
C CYS A 175 -5.72 -6.11 -47.20
N LYS A 176 -5.43 -4.91 -47.71
CA LYS A 176 -4.63 -4.71 -48.93
C LYS A 176 -3.18 -5.18 -48.75
N ALA A 177 -2.52 -4.82 -47.65
CA ALA A 177 -1.15 -5.26 -47.36
C ALA A 177 -1.07 -6.80 -47.25
N LYS A 178 -1.99 -7.43 -46.51
CA LYS A 178 -2.09 -8.90 -46.41
C LYS A 178 -2.43 -9.56 -47.74
N SER A 179 -3.22 -8.90 -48.60
CA SER A 179 -3.52 -9.44 -49.93
C SER A 179 -2.30 -9.39 -50.86
N ARG A 180 -1.50 -8.33 -50.79
CA ARG A 180 -0.22 -8.23 -51.51
C ARG A 180 0.78 -9.28 -51.02
N GLU A 181 0.84 -9.50 -49.70
CA GLU A 181 1.65 -10.57 -49.11
C GLU A 181 1.25 -11.96 -49.62
N ARG A 182 -0.05 -12.22 -49.84
CA ARG A 182 -0.50 -13.50 -50.41
C ARG A 182 -0.14 -13.67 -51.88
N GLY A 183 -0.30 -12.61 -52.68
CA GLY A 183 0.01 -12.64 -54.12
C GLY A 183 1.51 -12.82 -54.43
N LEU A 184 2.38 -12.40 -53.52
CA LEU A 184 3.83 -12.54 -53.62
C LEU A 184 4.32 -13.96 -53.92
N TYR A 185 3.62 -14.99 -53.45
CA TYR A 185 4.00 -16.38 -53.74
C TYR A 185 3.73 -16.75 -55.22
N GLU A 186 2.64 -16.24 -55.78
CA GLU A 186 2.31 -16.43 -57.19
C GLU A 186 3.33 -15.69 -58.07
N ASP A 187 3.69 -14.45 -57.73
CA ASP A 187 4.72 -13.67 -58.43
C ASP A 187 6.10 -14.36 -58.41
N TYR A 188 6.47 -14.99 -57.29
CA TYR A 188 7.70 -15.78 -57.18
C TYR A 188 7.65 -17.04 -58.05
N LYS A 189 6.52 -17.76 -58.02
CA LYS A 189 6.31 -18.97 -58.82
C LYS A 189 6.36 -18.71 -60.33
N ASP A 190 5.80 -17.57 -60.76
CA ASP A 190 5.77 -17.16 -62.15
C ASP A 190 7.11 -16.55 -62.61
N GLY A 191 8.10 -16.47 -61.71
CA GLY A 191 9.46 -15.99 -62.01
C GLY A 191 9.56 -14.48 -62.20
N ILE A 192 8.56 -13.72 -61.75
CA ILE A 192 8.52 -12.25 -61.85
C ILE A 192 9.47 -11.62 -60.83
N ILE A 193 9.68 -12.27 -59.68
CA ILE A 193 10.57 -11.84 -58.60
C ILE A 193 11.54 -12.94 -58.18
N THR A 194 12.71 -12.55 -57.68
CA THR A 194 13.72 -13.47 -57.15
C THR A 194 13.40 -13.91 -55.71
N SER A 195 14.09 -14.95 -55.24
CA SER A 195 13.95 -15.45 -53.87
C SER A 195 14.33 -14.40 -52.80
N GLU A 196 15.31 -13.55 -53.09
CA GLU A 196 15.78 -12.51 -52.17
C GLU A 196 14.75 -11.37 -52.09
N GLU A 197 14.21 -10.94 -53.24
CA GLU A 197 13.14 -9.94 -53.32
C GLU A 197 11.84 -10.43 -52.66
N TYR A 198 11.48 -11.71 -52.83
CA TYR A 198 10.33 -12.31 -52.16
C TYR A 198 10.42 -12.16 -50.63
N LEU A 199 11.56 -12.51 -50.03
CA LEU A 199 11.76 -12.41 -48.58
C LEU A 199 11.71 -10.95 -48.11
N GLN A 200 12.33 -10.03 -48.85
CA GLN A 200 12.32 -8.60 -48.52
C GLN A 200 10.90 -8.01 -48.57
N TYR A 201 10.15 -8.27 -49.64
CA TYR A 201 8.78 -7.78 -49.78
C TYR A 201 7.83 -8.41 -48.78
N GLN A 202 7.96 -9.72 -48.52
CA GLN A 202 7.18 -10.39 -47.48
C GLN A 202 7.41 -9.74 -46.10
N GLN A 203 8.66 -9.48 -45.74
CA GLN A 203 8.97 -8.81 -44.48
C GLN A 203 8.39 -7.39 -44.44
N SER A 204 8.57 -6.62 -45.51
CA SER A 204 8.05 -5.25 -45.60
C SER A 204 6.52 -5.18 -45.46
N TYR A 205 5.77 -6.07 -46.12
CA TYR A 205 4.30 -6.09 -45.97
C TYR A 205 3.85 -6.56 -44.59
N ARG A 206 4.58 -7.47 -43.94
CA ARG A 206 4.30 -7.88 -42.56
C ARG A 206 4.53 -6.76 -41.57
N GLU A 207 5.65 -6.05 -41.71
CA GLU A 207 5.95 -4.88 -40.88
C GLU A 207 4.90 -3.79 -41.07
N GLN A 208 4.55 -3.47 -42.32
CA GLN A 208 3.47 -2.52 -42.62
C GLN A 208 2.13 -2.95 -42.02
N ALA A 209 1.76 -4.23 -42.12
CA ALA A 209 0.52 -4.74 -41.53
C ALA A 209 0.55 -4.61 -40.00
N ALA A 210 1.66 -4.94 -39.36
CA ALA A 210 1.83 -4.84 -37.90
C ALA A 210 1.76 -3.39 -37.40
N GLU A 211 2.36 -2.44 -38.11
CA GLU A 211 2.25 -1.01 -37.79
C GLU A 211 0.81 -0.50 -37.91
N LEU A 212 0.12 -0.87 -38.99
CA LEU A 212 -1.29 -0.51 -39.19
C LEU A 212 -2.20 -1.17 -38.13
N GLU A 213 -1.91 -2.40 -37.71
CA GLU A 213 -2.64 -3.08 -36.63
C GLU A 213 -2.49 -2.36 -35.29
N LYS A 214 -1.27 -1.92 -34.93
CA LYS A 214 -1.04 -1.08 -33.74
C LYS A 214 -1.82 0.23 -33.82
N ALA A 215 -1.81 0.90 -34.98
CA ALA A 215 -2.57 2.12 -35.16
C ALA A 215 -4.09 1.90 -35.00
N VAL A 216 -4.62 0.77 -35.48
CA VAL A 216 -6.03 0.40 -35.27
C VAL A 216 -6.34 0.18 -33.79
N GLU A 217 -5.45 -0.49 -33.05
CA GLU A 217 -5.61 -0.71 -31.61
C GLU A 217 -5.68 0.62 -30.85
N GLU A 218 -4.76 1.54 -31.10
CA GLU A 218 -4.78 2.90 -30.52
C GLU A 218 -6.07 3.67 -30.87
N MET A 219 -6.52 3.59 -32.13
CA MET A 219 -7.77 4.24 -32.55
C MET A 219 -9.00 3.60 -31.91
N LEU A 220 -9.00 2.28 -31.70
CA LEU A 220 -10.07 1.57 -31.00
C LEU A 220 -10.15 1.99 -29.54
N GLU A 221 -9.01 2.12 -28.86
CA GLU A 221 -8.95 2.66 -27.50
C GLU A 221 -9.51 4.07 -27.42
N ARG A 222 -9.06 4.97 -28.30
CA ARG A 222 -9.61 6.34 -28.38
C ARG A 222 -11.11 6.34 -28.66
N ARG A 223 -11.59 5.47 -29.55
CA ARG A 223 -13.02 5.35 -29.86
C ARG A 223 -13.84 4.92 -28.64
N LYS A 224 -13.32 4.04 -27.78
CA LYS A 224 -14.00 3.64 -26.52
C LYS A 224 -14.28 4.84 -25.62
N CYS A 225 -13.37 5.82 -25.58
CA CYS A 225 -13.53 7.05 -24.83
C CYS A 225 -14.73 7.91 -25.27
N TYR A 226 -15.18 7.78 -26.52
CA TYR A 226 -16.33 8.51 -27.08
C TYR A 226 -17.65 7.72 -27.05
N LYS A 227 -17.68 6.54 -26.42
CA LYS A 227 -18.92 5.74 -26.31
C LYS A 227 -19.92 6.46 -25.39
N LYS A 228 -21.20 6.52 -25.79
CA LYS A 228 -22.27 7.18 -25.01
C LYS A 228 -22.40 6.65 -23.58
N ASP A 229 -22.30 5.33 -23.42
CA ASP A 229 -22.27 4.64 -22.13
C ASP A 229 -20.83 4.37 -21.70
N PHE A 230 -20.02 5.44 -21.66
CA PHE A 230 -18.66 5.33 -21.14
C PHE A 230 -18.73 4.82 -19.71
N LEU A 231 -18.24 3.60 -19.52
CA LEU A 231 -18.05 2.98 -18.23
C LEU A 231 -16.54 2.92 -18.02
N PRO A 232 -16.05 3.62 -17.00
CA PRO A 232 -14.72 3.32 -16.49
C PRO A 232 -14.68 1.86 -16.03
N ASP A 233 -13.47 1.31 -15.91
CA ASP A 233 -13.16 -0.05 -15.43
C ASP A 233 -14.27 -0.66 -14.55
N GLU A 234 -14.84 -1.79 -15.00
CA GLU A 234 -15.99 -2.44 -14.35
C GLU A 234 -15.69 -2.82 -12.89
N ASN A 235 -14.45 -3.18 -12.59
CA ASN A 235 -13.99 -3.53 -11.25
C ASN A 235 -13.99 -2.31 -10.33
N TRP A 236 -13.58 -1.15 -10.84
CA TRP A 236 -13.65 0.11 -10.11
C TRP A 236 -15.11 0.48 -9.79
N VAL A 237 -16.00 0.40 -10.78
CA VAL A 237 -17.44 0.71 -10.58
C VAL A 237 -18.07 -0.22 -9.55
N ALA A 238 -17.76 -1.52 -9.60
CA ALA A 238 -18.24 -2.49 -8.61
C ALA A 238 -17.72 -2.16 -7.20
N THR A 239 -16.44 -1.82 -7.09
CA THR A 239 -15.81 -1.45 -5.82
C THR A 239 -16.43 -0.19 -5.24
N VAL A 240 -16.62 0.87 -6.03
CA VAL A 240 -17.28 2.10 -5.56
C VAL A 240 -18.71 1.83 -5.11
N LYS A 241 -19.51 1.08 -5.88
CA LYS A 241 -20.89 0.72 -5.49
C LYS A 241 -20.93 0.00 -4.14
N LYS A 242 -19.96 -0.88 -3.85
CA LYS A 242 -19.87 -1.61 -2.58
C LYS A 242 -19.61 -0.68 -1.39
N PHE A 243 -18.83 0.39 -1.57
CA PHE A 243 -18.34 1.23 -0.46
C PHE A 243 -18.95 2.64 -0.37
N MET A 244 -19.72 3.09 -1.37
CA MET A 244 -20.29 4.45 -1.46
C MET A 244 -21.15 4.86 -0.25
N GLY A 245 -21.83 3.91 0.39
CA GLY A 245 -22.72 4.16 1.54
C GLY A 245 -22.04 4.05 2.92
N LYS A 246 -20.76 3.68 2.99
CA LYS A 246 -20.07 3.48 4.28
C LYS A 246 -19.69 4.83 4.89
N ARG A 247 -19.86 4.97 6.21
CA ARG A 247 -19.57 6.20 6.98
C ARG A 247 -18.22 6.20 7.69
N LYS A 248 -17.56 5.04 7.74
CA LYS A 248 -16.27 4.81 8.40
C LYS A 248 -15.40 3.93 7.51
N LEU A 249 -14.09 4.08 7.67
CA LEU A 249 -13.14 3.17 7.04
C LEU A 249 -13.37 1.76 7.58
N THR A 250 -13.36 0.77 6.68
CA THR A 250 -13.39 -0.65 7.01
C THR A 250 -12.12 -1.29 6.44
N LYS A 251 -11.66 -2.39 7.05
CA LYS A 251 -10.48 -3.12 6.55
C LYS A 251 -10.61 -3.49 5.06
N GLU A 252 -11.76 -4.01 4.64
CA GLU A 252 -12.02 -4.33 3.24
C GLU A 252 -11.89 -3.10 2.30
N MET A 253 -12.28 -1.92 2.77
CA MET A 253 -12.18 -0.68 2.01
C MET A 253 -10.73 -0.22 1.89
N ALA A 254 -9.96 -0.30 2.99
CA ALA A 254 -8.52 -0.06 2.94
C ALA A 254 -7.83 -1.07 2.00
N ASP A 255 -8.30 -2.33 1.99
CA ASP A 255 -7.71 -3.35 1.14
C ASP A 255 -7.98 -3.19 -0.35
N ALA A 256 -9.17 -2.71 -0.69
CA ALA A 256 -9.60 -2.46 -2.05
C ALA A 256 -8.96 -1.20 -2.65
N PHE A 257 -8.81 -0.11 -1.88
CA PHE A 257 -8.38 1.18 -2.44
C PHE A 257 -6.92 1.54 -2.16
N VAL A 258 -6.36 1.13 -1.03
CA VAL A 258 -5.03 1.59 -0.59
C VAL A 258 -3.97 0.61 -1.05
N GLU A 259 -2.98 1.12 -1.79
CA GLU A 259 -1.78 0.38 -2.19
C GLU A 259 -0.71 0.51 -1.11
N SER A 260 -0.33 1.75 -0.77
CA SER A 260 0.65 2.02 0.28
C SER A 260 0.37 3.31 1.03
N VAL A 261 0.82 3.37 2.27
CA VAL A 261 0.73 4.56 3.14
C VAL A 261 2.12 4.82 3.70
N VAL A 262 2.73 5.95 3.34
CA VAL A 262 4.07 6.31 3.80
C VAL A 262 3.94 7.36 4.91
N LEU A 263 4.52 7.08 6.08
CA LEU A 263 4.59 8.02 7.19
C LEU A 263 6.00 8.61 7.30
N ASP A 264 6.09 9.94 7.32
CA ASP A 264 7.34 10.65 7.49
C ASP A 264 7.65 10.96 8.97
N LYS A 265 8.90 11.36 9.24
CA LYS A 265 9.42 11.76 10.57
C LYS A 265 8.61 12.87 11.23
N GLU A 266 7.99 13.75 10.44
CA GLU A 266 7.18 14.88 10.92
C GLU A 266 5.72 14.49 11.22
N GLY A 267 5.31 13.27 10.89
CA GLY A 267 3.92 12.80 11.01
C GLY A 267 3.08 13.06 9.76
N ASN A 268 3.69 13.55 8.67
CA ASN A 268 3.04 13.68 7.37
C ASN A 268 2.75 12.28 6.78
N VAL A 269 1.60 12.14 6.15
CA VAL A 269 1.14 10.87 5.54
C VAL A 269 0.97 11.08 4.04
N GLU A 270 1.68 10.28 3.27
CA GLU A 270 1.49 10.14 1.83
C GLU A 270 0.72 8.85 1.56
N ILE A 271 -0.36 8.94 0.80
CA ILE A 271 -1.25 7.81 0.52
C ILE A 271 -1.24 7.58 -0.98
N THR A 272 -0.88 6.37 -1.38
CA THR A 272 -0.97 5.91 -2.77
C THR A 272 -2.16 4.97 -2.91
N LEU A 273 -3.08 5.30 -3.81
CA LEU A 273 -4.25 4.48 -4.10
C LEU A 273 -3.99 3.60 -5.33
N LYS A 274 -4.62 2.43 -5.35
CA LYS A 274 -4.53 1.49 -6.49
C LYS A 274 -5.09 2.05 -7.79
N TYR A 275 -6.02 3.00 -7.68
CA TYR A 275 -6.75 3.56 -8.81
C TYR A 275 -6.27 4.97 -9.18
N ASP A 276 -5.13 5.43 -8.65
CA ASP A 276 -4.59 6.76 -8.95
C ASP A 276 -4.23 6.90 -10.45
N ASP A 277 -3.65 5.87 -11.06
CA ASP A 277 -3.31 5.90 -12.49
C ASP A 277 -4.56 5.93 -13.37
N PHE A 278 -5.58 5.17 -12.98
CA PHE A 278 -6.89 5.20 -13.61
C PHE A 278 -7.57 6.59 -13.49
N LEU A 279 -7.46 7.26 -12.34
CA LEU A 279 -7.96 8.62 -12.18
C LEU A 279 -7.20 9.60 -13.10
N LYS A 280 -5.89 9.48 -13.24
CA LYS A 280 -5.10 10.30 -14.17
C LYS A 280 -5.56 10.10 -15.61
N GLU A 281 -5.80 8.86 -16.03
CA GLU A 281 -6.32 8.55 -17.36
C GLU A 281 -7.71 9.16 -17.59
N LEU A 282 -8.62 9.03 -16.61
CA LEU A 282 -9.94 9.65 -16.67
C LEU A 282 -9.87 11.17 -16.80
N ILE A 283 -8.99 11.82 -16.04
CA ILE A 283 -8.78 13.27 -16.13
C ILE A 283 -8.31 13.65 -17.53
N ARG A 284 -7.31 12.94 -18.08
CA ARG A 284 -6.81 13.18 -19.44
C ARG A 284 -7.92 13.06 -20.47
N THR A 285 -8.74 12.01 -20.42
CA THR A 285 -9.86 11.80 -21.34
C THR A 285 -10.96 12.87 -21.19
N ALA A 286 -11.20 13.35 -19.98
CA ALA A 286 -12.16 14.42 -19.72
C ALA A 286 -11.65 15.80 -20.19
N GLU A 287 -10.33 16.02 -20.18
CA GLU A 287 -9.69 17.29 -20.54
C GLU A 287 -9.37 17.44 -22.03
N GLU A 288 -9.26 16.34 -22.78
CA GLU A 288 -9.27 16.40 -24.24
C GLU A 288 -10.50 17.23 -24.66
N ARG A 289 -10.30 18.38 -25.31
CA ARG A 289 -11.39 19.20 -25.86
C ARG A 289 -11.52 18.88 -27.33
#